data_AF-A0A6I8M9K1-F1
#
_entry.id   AF-A0A6I8M9K1-F1
#
_cell.length_a   1.000
_cell.length_b   1.000
_cell.length_c   1.000
_cell.angle_alpha   90.00
_cell.angle_beta   90.00
_cell.angle_gamma   90.00
#
_symmetry.space_group_name_H-M   'P 1'
#
loop_
_entity.id
_entity.type
_entity.pdbx_description
1 polymer ?
#
loop_
_entity_poly.entity_id
_entity_poly.type
_entity_poly.pdbx_seq_one_letter_code
_entity_poly.pdbx_strand_id
1 'polypeptide(L)'
;MLDYKITLEKEVLREKSSGILADFYRFFLENEISETNKKILLILDDEVTKIYRNIFGSEYDSFEKLHEANGKLDLASSVLKRIEDEKYV
;
A
#
# COMPACT_ATOMS: atom_id res chain seq x y z
N MET A 1 2.48 -27.73 -1.60
CA MET A 1 2.73 -27.01 -2.87
C MET A 1 1.90 -25.72 -2.96
N LEU A 2 0.65 -25.73 -2.50
CA LEU A 2 -0.18 -24.53 -2.37
C LEU A 2 0.42 -23.50 -1.39
N ASP A 3 0.89 -23.97 -0.24
CA ASP A 3 1.48 -23.12 0.81
C ASP A 3 2.69 -22.31 0.31
N TYR A 4 3.59 -22.92 -0.47
CA TYR A 4 4.75 -22.22 -1.02
C TYR A 4 4.36 -21.06 -1.94
N LYS A 5 3.34 -21.24 -2.78
CA LYS A 5 2.89 -20.17 -3.69
C LYS A 5 2.23 -19.03 -2.93
N ILE A 6 1.47 -19.35 -1.88
CA ILE A 6 0.87 -18.36 -0.98
C ILE A 6 1.98 -17.59 -0.26
N THR A 7 3.00 -18.28 0.28
CA THR A 7 4.14 -17.62 0.93
C THR A 7 4.88 -16.71 -0.04
N LEU A 8 5.16 -17.17 -1.26
CA LEU A 8 5.82 -16.36 -2.27
C LEU A 8 5.02 -15.09 -2.61
N GLU A 9 3.71 -15.21 -2.78
CA GLU A 9 2.84 -14.08 -3.04
C GLU A 9 2.81 -13.10 -1.85
N LYS A 10 2.78 -13.62 -0.60
CA LYS A 10 2.90 -12.79 0.61
C LYS A 10 4.20 -11.98 0.63
N GLU A 11 5.33 -12.58 0.26
CA GLU A 11 6.63 -11.89 0.15
C GLU A 11 6.59 -10.78 -0.91
N VAL A 12 6.04 -11.06 -2.10
CA VAL A 12 5.89 -10.07 -3.17
C VAL A 12 5.04 -8.88 -2.70
N LEU A 13 3.91 -9.14 -2.04
CA LEU A 13 3.05 -8.07 -1.52
C LEU A 13 3.68 -7.32 -0.35
N ARG A 14 4.51 -7.99 0.47
CA ARG A 14 5.29 -7.34 1.54
C ARG A 14 6.27 -6.33 0.96
N GLU A 15 7.03 -6.73 -0.06
CA GLU A 15 7.98 -5.85 -0.75
C GLU A 15 7.28 -4.68 -1.42
N LYS A 16 6.19 -4.95 -2.15
CA LYS A 16 5.36 -3.93 -2.80
C LYS A 16 4.82 -2.92 -1.79
N SER A 17 4.29 -3.40 -0.66
CA SER A 17 3.80 -2.53 0.42
C SER A 17 4.91 -1.63 0.97
N SER A 18 6.12 -2.18 1.16
CA SER A 18 7.27 -1.39 1.62
C SER A 18 7.63 -0.27 0.65
N GLY A 19 7.59 -0.52 -0.66
CA GLY A 19 7.82 0.51 -1.67
C GLY A 19 6.79 1.63 -1.59
N ILE A 20 5.51 1.28 -1.48
CA ILE A 20 4.42 2.27 -1.38
C ILE A 20 4.53 3.10 -0.10
N LEU A 21 4.87 2.49 1.04
CA LEU A 21 5.10 3.23 2.29
C LEU A 21 6.27 4.22 2.18
N ALA A 22 7.33 3.84 1.47
CA ALA A 22 8.44 4.74 1.20
C ALA A 22 8.02 5.92 0.30
N ASP A 23 7.12 5.68 -0.66
CA ASP A 23 6.54 6.74 -1.51
C ASP A 23 5.69 7.71 -0.67
N PHE A 24 4.78 7.21 0.17
CA PHE A 24 4.00 8.04 1.08
C PHE A 24 4.90 8.86 2.02
N TYR A 25 5.92 8.24 2.59
CA TYR A 25 6.87 8.93 3.47
C TYR A 25 7.58 10.08 2.75
N ARG A 26 8.10 9.85 1.55
CA ARG A 26 8.73 10.90 0.73
C ARG A 26 7.73 12.01 0.41
N PHE A 27 6.53 11.65 -0.03
CA PHE A 27 5.48 12.62 -0.32
C PHE A 27 5.16 13.51 0.88
N PHE A 28 5.02 12.94 2.09
CA PHE A 28 4.75 13.71 3.30
C PHE A 28 5.91 14.62 3.74
N LEU A 29 7.15 14.25 3.44
CA LEU A 29 8.32 15.09 3.75
C LEU A 29 8.51 16.24 2.78
N GLU A 30 8.32 15.97 1.48
CA GLU A 30 8.65 16.91 0.41
C GLU A 30 7.56 17.96 0.17
N ASN A 31 6.38 17.79 0.78
CA ASN A 31 5.22 18.57 0.44
C ASN A 31 4.48 19.15 1.65
N GLU A 32 4.17 20.45 1.56
CA GLU A 32 3.23 21.09 2.48
C GLU A 32 1.80 20.74 2.08
N ILE A 33 1.20 19.79 2.79
CA ILE A 33 -0.15 19.28 2.52
C ILE A 33 -1.11 19.88 3.54
N SER A 34 -2.25 20.39 3.08
CA SER A 34 -3.32 20.84 3.98
C SER A 34 -3.77 19.70 4.89
N GLU A 35 -4.12 20.01 6.14
CA GLU A 35 -4.53 18.99 7.13
C GLU A 35 -5.70 18.10 6.65
N THR A 36 -6.59 18.64 5.83
CA THR A 36 -7.70 17.87 5.23
C THR A 36 -7.20 16.84 4.21
N ASN A 37 -6.34 17.23 3.28
CA ASN A 37 -5.79 16.32 2.27
C ASN A 37 -4.85 15.29 2.91
N LYS A 38 -4.12 15.70 3.95
CA LYS A 38 -3.26 14.82 4.74
C LYS A 38 -4.05 13.69 5.40
N LYS A 39 -5.26 13.94 5.92
CA LYS A 39 -6.11 12.89 6.51
C LYS A 39 -6.47 11.79 5.51
N ILE A 40 -6.82 12.13 4.28
CA ILE A 40 -7.17 11.14 3.24
C ILE A 40 -5.95 10.28 2.92
N LEU A 41 -4.78 10.90 2.76
CA LEU A 41 -3.54 10.19 2.49
C LEU A 41 -3.10 9.31 3.66
N LEU A 42 -3.30 9.75 4.91
CA LEU A 42 -3.04 8.95 6.10
C LEU A 42 -3.94 7.71 6.19
N ILE A 43 -5.17 7.76 5.68
CA ILE A 43 -6.04 6.58 5.62
C ILE A 43 -5.48 5.55 4.63
N LEU A 44 -4.99 5.99 3.48
CA LEU A 44 -4.37 5.10 2.49
C LEU A 44 -3.06 4.51 3.03
N ASP A 45 -2.22 5.33 3.65
CA ASP A 45 -0.98 4.91 4.31
C ASP A 45 -1.25 3.88 5.43
N ASP A 46 -2.31 4.06 6.23
CA ASP A 46 -2.71 3.12 7.26
C ASP A 46 -3.16 1.77 6.68
N GLU A 47 -3.94 1.76 5.58
CA GLU A 47 -4.32 0.51 4.91
C GLU A 47 -3.10 -0.24 4.35
N VAL A 48 -2.14 0.47 3.74
CA VAL A 48 -0.89 -0.14 3.27
C VAL A 48 -0.08 -0.65 4.47
N THR A 49 -0.03 0.08 5.58
CA THR A 49 0.68 -0.31 6.80
C THR A 49 0.09 -1.57 7.41
N LYS A 50 -1.24 -1.70 7.46
CA LYS A 50 -1.92 -2.91 7.93
C LYS A 50 -1.58 -4.11 7.07
N ILE A 51 -1.68 -3.98 5.74
CA ILE A 51 -1.32 -5.05 4.80
C ILE A 51 0.13 -5.44 5.02
N TYR A 52 1.06 -4.47 5.00
CA TYR A 52 2.47 -4.71 5.26
C TYR A 52 2.60 -5.55 6.52
N ARG A 53 2.21 -5.02 7.70
CA ARG A 53 2.44 -5.65 9.01
C ARG A 53 1.81 -7.04 9.15
N ASN A 54 0.66 -7.27 8.51
CA ASN A 54 -0.13 -8.46 8.76
C ASN A 54 -0.11 -9.48 7.61
N ILE A 55 0.60 -9.23 6.49
CA ILE A 55 0.55 -10.09 5.28
C ILE A 55 0.88 -11.57 5.54
N PHE A 56 1.67 -11.86 6.58
CA PHE A 56 2.00 -13.24 6.99
C PHE A 56 1.00 -13.87 7.96
N GLY A 57 0.00 -13.11 8.42
CA GLY A 57 -1.11 -13.59 9.23
C GLY A 57 -2.08 -14.48 8.46
N SER A 58 -2.96 -15.14 9.21
CA SER A 58 -3.94 -16.09 8.66
C SER A 58 -5.03 -15.45 7.80
N GLU A 59 -5.22 -14.14 7.92
CA GLU A 59 -6.16 -13.36 7.10
C GLU A 59 -5.77 -13.34 5.61
N TYR A 60 -4.54 -13.74 5.26
CA TYR A 60 -4.02 -13.80 3.89
C TYR A 60 -3.63 -15.23 3.44
N ASP A 61 -4.25 -16.27 4.00
CA ASP A 61 -3.98 -17.68 3.66
C ASP A 61 -4.71 -18.17 2.40
N SER A 62 -5.24 -17.27 1.58
CA SER A 62 -5.86 -17.61 0.30
C SER A 62 -5.46 -16.62 -0.79
N PHE A 63 -5.41 -17.10 -2.04
CA PHE A 63 -5.15 -16.25 -3.20
C PHE A 63 -6.20 -15.14 -3.37
N GLU A 64 -7.46 -15.39 -2.98
CA GLU A 64 -8.51 -14.37 -3.00
C GLU A 64 -8.16 -13.21 -2.07
N LYS A 65 -7.73 -13.51 -0.83
CA LYS A 65 -7.33 -12.48 0.15
C LYS A 65 -6.06 -11.75 -0.26
N LEU A 66 -5.10 -12.46 -0.86
CA LEU A 66 -3.89 -11.86 -1.44
C LEU A 66 -4.23 -10.95 -2.62
N HIS A 67 -5.19 -11.35 -3.47
CA HIS A 67 -5.65 -10.54 -4.58
C HIS A 67 -6.38 -9.26 -4.10
N GLU A 68 -7.24 -9.38 -3.09
CA GLU A 68 -7.87 -8.23 -2.42
C GLU A 68 -6.81 -7.26 -1.86
N ALA A 69 -5.80 -7.79 -1.17
CA ALA A 69 -4.69 -7.00 -0.64
C ALA A 69 -3.94 -6.29 -1.76
N ASN A 70 -3.60 -7.00 -2.84
CA ASN A 70 -2.94 -6.42 -3.99
C ASN A 70 -3.76 -5.27 -4.62
N GLY A 71 -5.07 -5.45 -4.77
CA GLY A 71 -5.96 -4.40 -5.29
C GLY A 71 -5.97 -3.14 -4.42
N LYS A 72 -5.93 -3.29 -3.09
CA LYS A 72 -5.79 -2.16 -2.16
C LYS A 72 -4.45 -1.43 -2.34
N LEU A 73 -3.35 -2.18 -2.49
CA LEU A 73 -2.01 -1.61 -2.74
C LEU A 73 -1.97 -0.85 -4.08
N ASP A 74 -2.56 -1.42 -5.13
CA ASP A 74 -2.66 -0.78 -6.45
C ASP A 74 -3.44 0.53 -6.39
N LEU A 75 -4.57 0.54 -5.66
CA LEU A 75 -5.34 1.75 -5.45
C LEU A 75 -4.55 2.83 -4.70
N ALA A 76 -3.89 2.46 -3.59
CA ALA A 76 -3.10 3.40 -2.80
C ALA A 76 -1.96 4.03 -3.62
N SER A 77 -1.21 3.21 -4.37
CA SER A 77 -0.14 3.69 -5.26
C SER A 77 -0.69 4.58 -6.39
N SER A 78 -1.80 4.19 -7.02
CA SER A 78 -2.39 4.97 -8.11
C SER A 78 -2.92 6.32 -7.63
N VAL A 79 -3.50 6.40 -6.44
CA VAL A 79 -4.00 7.66 -5.88
C VAL A 79 -2.83 8.59 -5.56
N LEU A 80 -1.77 8.07 -4.93
CA LEU A 80 -0.60 8.88 -4.60
C LEU A 80 0.05 9.46 -5.87
N LYS A 81 0.29 8.63 -6.89
CA LYS A 81 0.87 9.08 -8.17
C LYS A 81 0.04 10.16 -8.85
N ARG A 82 -1.29 10.03 -8.88
CA ARG A 82 -2.16 11.06 -9.47
C ARG A 82 -2.04 12.40 -8.75
N ILE A 83 -1.92 12.38 -7.43
CA ILE A 83 -1.76 13.59 -6.63
C ILE A 83 -0.39 14.23 -6.88
N GLU A 84 0.66 13.43 -7.09
CA GLU A 84 1.98 13.91 -7.50
C GLU A 84 1.96 14.53 -8.90
N ASP A 85 1.28 13.89 -9.85
CA ASP A 85 1.15 14.37 -11.24
C ASP A 85 0.34 15.68 -11.33
N GLU A 86 -0.71 15.83 -10.53
CA GLU A 86 -1.56 17.02 -10.49
C GLU A 86 -0.85 18.26 -9.88
N LYS A 87 0.32 18.10 -9.22
CA LYS A 87 1.13 19.23 -8.73
C LYS A 87 1.87 20.02 -9.81
N TYR A 88 1.73 19.63 -11.08
CA TYR A 88 2.34 20.31 -12.24
C TYR A 88 1.33 21.06 -13.12
N VAL A 89 0.15 21.42 -12.60
CA VAL A 89 -0.82 22.32 -13.28
C VAL A 89 -1.08 23.58 -12.47
#